data_AF-A0A0N1C052-F1
#
_entry.id   AF-A0A0N1C052-F1
#
_cell.length_a   1.000
_cell.length_b   1.000
_cell.length_c   1.000
_cell.angle_alpha   90.00
_cell.angle_beta   90.00
_cell.angle_gamma   90.00
#
_symmetry.space_group_name_H-M   'P 1'
#
loop_
_entity.id
_entity.type
_entity.pdbx_description
1 polymer ?
#
loop_
_entity_poly.entity_id
_entity_poly.type
_entity_poly.pdbx_seq_one_letter_code
_entity_poly.pdbx_strand_id
1 'polypeptide(L)'
;MKAADVMTTQIVTVRPDASVRAVAETLLTHGISAVPVVDESGAPLGIISEGDLMPRNEKAREARQDWWLQMLSEGGEVHPDYLQFLKSDRRTAAQIMVSPVLTVDEDLPIAEIADLLYEKNIKRVPVLRAGRVVGIVSRADLLKTLAGPAHTGSRDPVHDDGHLRPVASDKLEALSHRGQVAPPPPHEAATDEFSAAAFQALGIEHERHEEEQRREAKRIAEEKHHRQASQMLAAHLTDEAWEHMMHNARAMAQKGEADYLLLRFPAELCTDHGRAVNVPDPEWPSTLRGMAADIYLRWKSELRPHGFTLTARVVDFPDGIPGDIGLFLNWAKKED
;
A
#
# COMPACT_ATOMS: atom_id res chain seq x y z
N MET A 1 5.50 -17.36 -9.51
CA MET A 1 4.23 -16.60 -9.56
C MET A 1 4.26 -15.73 -10.81
N LYS A 2 3.21 -15.82 -11.62
CA LYS A 2 3.05 -15.19 -12.93
C LYS A 2 1.96 -14.11 -12.90
N ALA A 3 1.83 -13.33 -13.97
CA ALA A 3 0.81 -12.27 -14.07
C ALA A 3 -0.60 -12.80 -13.74
N ALA A 4 -0.97 -13.97 -14.26
CA ALA A 4 -2.27 -14.60 -14.04
C ALA A 4 -2.58 -14.88 -12.55
N ASP A 5 -1.56 -15.03 -11.71
CA ASP A 5 -1.73 -15.35 -10.28
C ASP A 5 -2.08 -14.10 -9.45
N VAL A 6 -1.85 -12.89 -9.98
CA VAL A 6 -1.90 -11.63 -9.21
C VAL A 6 -2.68 -10.51 -9.88
N MET A 7 -3.01 -10.66 -11.16
CA MET A 7 -3.76 -9.66 -11.91
C MET A 7 -5.16 -9.49 -11.34
N THR A 8 -5.65 -8.25 -11.38
CA THR A 8 -7.08 -7.98 -11.19
C THR A 8 -7.82 -8.48 -12.44
N THR A 9 -8.77 -9.41 -12.26
CA THR A 9 -9.50 -10.08 -13.35
C THR A 9 -10.84 -9.44 -13.67
N GLN A 10 -11.41 -8.64 -12.76
CA GLN A 10 -12.59 -7.82 -13.04
C GLN A 10 -12.17 -6.57 -13.81
N ILE A 11 -11.95 -6.76 -15.12
CA ILE A 11 -11.51 -5.70 -16.01
C ILE A 11 -12.69 -4.90 -16.55
N VAL A 12 -12.70 -3.63 -16.20
CA VAL A 12 -13.52 -2.62 -16.87
C VAL A 12 -12.69 -2.09 -18.04
N THR A 13 -13.32 -1.96 -19.21
CA THR A 13 -12.69 -1.44 -20.42
C THR A 13 -13.60 -0.42 -21.07
N VAL A 14 -13.04 0.46 -21.90
CA VAL A 14 -13.79 1.44 -22.69
C VAL A 14 -13.51 1.27 -24.18
N ARG A 15 -14.44 1.76 -25.00
CA ARG A 15 -14.33 1.78 -26.45
C ARG A 15 -13.59 3.04 -26.93
N PRO A 16 -12.87 3.01 -28.07
CA PRO A 16 -12.12 4.16 -28.58
C PRO A 16 -12.99 5.39 -28.88
N ASP A 17 -14.27 5.20 -29.19
CA ASP A 17 -15.26 6.24 -29.44
C ASP A 17 -15.95 6.76 -28.17
N ALA A 18 -15.69 6.17 -27.00
CA ALA A 18 -16.23 6.62 -25.73
C ALA A 18 -15.82 8.07 -25.45
N SER A 19 -16.78 8.90 -25.04
CA SER A 19 -16.48 10.30 -24.67
C SER A 19 -15.60 10.37 -23.43
N VAL A 20 -14.79 11.44 -23.30
CA VAL A 20 -14.01 11.72 -22.08
C VAL A 20 -14.88 11.66 -20.82
N ARG A 21 -16.11 12.17 -20.90
CA ARG A 21 -17.08 12.08 -19.80
C ARG A 21 -17.42 10.63 -19.43
N ALA A 22 -17.72 9.79 -20.40
CA ALA A 22 -18.03 8.38 -20.16
C ALA A 22 -16.82 7.65 -19.55
N VAL A 23 -15.60 8.00 -19.98
CA VAL A 23 -14.37 7.48 -19.37
C VAL A 23 -14.25 7.93 -17.92
N ALA A 24 -14.44 9.22 -17.64
CA ALA A 24 -14.41 9.75 -16.27
C ALA A 24 -15.45 9.09 -15.35
N GLU A 25 -16.70 8.95 -15.83
CA GLU A 25 -17.78 8.24 -15.11
C GLU A 25 -17.37 6.77 -14.85
N THR A 26 -16.76 6.10 -15.82
CA THR A 26 -16.26 4.72 -15.65
C THR A 26 -15.21 4.62 -14.55
N LEU A 27 -14.21 5.51 -14.53
CA LEU A 27 -13.18 5.52 -13.50
C LEU A 27 -13.80 5.74 -12.09
N LEU A 28 -14.73 6.68 -11.99
CA LEU A 28 -15.42 7.03 -10.75
C LEU A 28 -16.32 5.89 -10.23
N THR A 29 -17.21 5.38 -11.08
CA THR A 29 -18.17 4.33 -10.71
C THR A 29 -17.48 3.05 -10.24
N HIS A 30 -16.33 2.74 -10.84
CA HIS A 30 -15.59 1.51 -10.52
C HIS A 30 -14.45 1.73 -9.51
N GLY A 31 -14.19 2.97 -9.07
CA GLY A 31 -13.09 3.28 -8.15
C GLY A 31 -11.71 2.91 -8.71
N ILE A 32 -11.53 3.00 -10.02
CA ILE A 32 -10.30 2.61 -10.72
C ILE A 32 -9.60 3.84 -11.30
N SER A 33 -8.26 3.83 -11.26
CA SER A 33 -7.46 5.00 -11.65
C SER A 33 -6.95 5.02 -13.09
N ALA A 34 -7.28 3.98 -13.85
CA ALA A 34 -7.03 3.89 -15.28
C ALA A 34 -7.87 2.77 -15.89
N VAL A 35 -8.16 2.90 -17.17
CA VAL A 35 -8.99 1.97 -17.92
C VAL A 35 -8.37 1.66 -19.29
N PRO A 36 -8.24 0.37 -19.66
CA PRO A 36 -7.83 -0.02 -21.00
C PRO A 36 -8.87 0.40 -22.05
N VAL A 37 -8.38 0.89 -23.18
CA VAL A 37 -9.19 1.16 -24.38
C VAL A 37 -9.01 -0.04 -25.32
N VAL A 38 -10.12 -0.67 -25.72
CA VAL A 38 -10.10 -1.92 -26.49
C VAL A 38 -10.95 -1.85 -27.76
N ASP A 39 -10.56 -2.62 -28.77
CA ASP A 39 -11.35 -2.84 -29.98
C ASP A 39 -12.52 -3.82 -29.77
N GLU A 40 -13.26 -4.17 -30.84
CA GLU A 40 -14.49 -4.97 -30.73
C GLU A 40 -14.20 -6.41 -30.31
N SER A 41 -12.98 -6.87 -30.59
CA SER A 41 -12.51 -8.19 -30.21
C SER A 41 -11.97 -8.25 -28.78
N GLY A 42 -11.84 -7.10 -28.11
CA GLY A 42 -11.22 -6.96 -26.80
C GLY A 42 -9.69 -6.81 -26.87
N ALA A 43 -9.13 -6.53 -28.06
CA ALA A 43 -7.71 -6.28 -28.21
C ALA A 43 -7.34 -4.87 -27.71
N PRO A 44 -6.18 -4.70 -27.06
CA PRO A 44 -5.76 -3.43 -26.49
C PRO A 44 -5.38 -2.42 -27.58
N LEU A 45 -5.98 -1.23 -27.53
CA LEU A 45 -5.63 -0.09 -28.38
C LEU A 45 -4.80 0.96 -27.63
N GLY A 46 -5.12 1.14 -26.35
CA GLY A 46 -4.50 2.15 -25.50
C GLY A 46 -4.89 2.00 -24.04
N ILE A 47 -4.43 2.93 -23.21
CA ILE A 47 -4.86 3.06 -21.81
C ILE A 47 -5.07 4.53 -21.48
N ILE A 48 -6.07 4.81 -20.66
CA ILE A 48 -6.36 6.15 -20.16
C ILE A 48 -6.26 6.12 -18.64
N SER A 49 -5.41 6.97 -18.08
CA SER A 49 -5.34 7.25 -16.65
C SER A 49 -6.06 8.55 -16.31
N GLU A 50 -6.30 8.82 -15.03
CA GLU A 50 -6.84 10.11 -14.58
C GLU A 50 -6.05 11.31 -15.08
N GLY A 51 -4.72 11.18 -15.15
CA GLY A 51 -3.86 12.23 -15.65
C GLY A 51 -4.11 12.59 -17.13
N ASP A 52 -4.67 11.66 -17.90
CA ASP A 52 -4.93 11.82 -19.33
C ASP A 52 -6.29 12.49 -19.61
N LEU A 53 -7.21 12.51 -18.64
CA LEU A 53 -8.48 13.24 -18.73
C LEU A 53 -8.30 14.77 -18.63
N MET A 54 -7.12 15.23 -18.19
CA MET A 54 -6.86 16.63 -17.88
C MET A 54 -6.20 17.40 -19.04
N PRO A 55 -6.53 18.69 -19.25
CA PRO A 55 -5.83 19.52 -20.24
C PRO A 55 -4.34 19.69 -19.92
N ARG A 56 -3.51 19.80 -20.96
CA ARG A 56 -2.03 19.89 -20.85
C ARG A 56 -1.49 21.30 -20.52
N ASN A 57 -2.31 22.24 -20.07
CA ASN A 57 -1.82 23.58 -19.71
C ASN A 57 -1.28 23.61 -18.26
N GLU A 58 -0.32 24.51 -17.97
CA GLU A 58 0.39 24.58 -16.68
C GLU A 58 -0.55 24.85 -15.50
N LYS A 59 -1.54 25.73 -15.67
CA LYS A 59 -2.60 25.98 -14.67
C LYS A 59 -3.47 24.74 -14.39
N ALA A 60 -3.68 23.89 -15.38
CA ALA A 60 -4.38 22.61 -15.24
C ALA A 60 -3.51 21.49 -14.66
N ARG A 61 -2.18 21.67 -14.55
CA ARG A 61 -1.31 20.76 -13.79
C ARG A 61 -1.41 21.01 -12.29
N GLU A 62 -1.43 22.27 -11.88
CA GLU A 62 -1.65 22.64 -10.47
C GLU A 62 -3.09 22.26 -10.04
N ALA A 63 -4.09 22.54 -10.88
CA ALA A 63 -5.46 22.08 -10.65
C ALA A 63 -5.59 20.55 -10.67
N ARG A 64 -4.72 19.83 -11.40
CA ARG A 64 -4.67 18.34 -11.44
C ARG A 64 -4.14 17.73 -10.15
N GLN A 65 -3.22 18.42 -9.48
CA GLN A 65 -2.68 18.02 -8.18
C GLN A 65 -3.72 18.26 -7.08
N ASP A 66 -4.37 19.43 -7.09
CA ASP A 66 -5.40 19.80 -6.12
C ASP A 66 -6.69 18.95 -6.28
N TRP A 67 -7.09 18.64 -7.52
CA TRP A 67 -8.25 17.80 -7.85
C TRP A 67 -8.07 16.32 -7.46
N TRP A 68 -6.88 15.74 -7.66
CA TRP A 68 -6.61 14.34 -7.32
C TRP A 68 -6.55 14.11 -5.81
N LEU A 69 -5.98 15.08 -5.08
CA LEU A 69 -5.97 15.12 -3.62
C LEU A 69 -7.39 15.22 -3.04
N GLN A 70 -8.24 16.07 -3.63
CA GLN A 70 -9.63 16.29 -3.21
C GLN A 70 -10.59 15.13 -3.60
N MET A 71 -10.22 14.33 -4.61
CA MET A 71 -10.95 13.13 -5.03
C MET A 71 -10.65 11.90 -4.17
N LEU A 72 -9.42 11.77 -3.66
CA LEU A 72 -9.01 10.71 -2.75
C LEU A 72 -9.39 11.00 -1.29
N SER A 73 -9.72 12.25 -0.96
CA SER A 73 -10.46 12.57 0.25
C SER A 73 -11.92 12.17 0.03
N GLU A 74 -12.42 11.17 0.74
CA GLU A 74 -13.81 10.71 0.57
C GLU A 74 -14.79 11.88 0.80
N GLY A 75 -15.51 12.30 -0.24
CA GLY A 75 -16.65 13.24 -0.12
C GLY A 75 -16.43 14.68 -0.56
N GLY A 76 -15.31 15.03 -1.22
CA GLY A 76 -15.15 16.36 -1.82
C GLY A 76 -16.10 16.59 -3.02
N GLU A 77 -16.91 17.64 -2.99
CA GLU A 77 -17.67 18.06 -4.17
C GLU A 77 -16.72 18.40 -5.32
N VAL A 78 -16.99 17.83 -6.50
CA VAL A 78 -16.21 18.09 -7.71
C VAL A 78 -16.29 19.58 -8.06
N HIS A 79 -15.15 20.26 -8.17
CA HIS A 79 -15.09 21.69 -8.48
C HIS A 79 -16.00 22.04 -9.69
N PRO A 80 -16.91 23.04 -9.57
CA PRO A 80 -17.90 23.34 -10.60
C PRO A 80 -17.31 23.58 -12.00
N ASP A 81 -16.15 24.23 -12.07
CA ASP A 81 -15.46 24.48 -13.35
C ASP A 81 -14.99 23.19 -14.03
N TYR A 82 -14.72 22.13 -13.27
CA TYR A 82 -14.32 20.84 -13.81
C TYR A 82 -15.53 20.03 -14.29
N LEU A 83 -16.65 20.05 -13.55
CA LEU A 83 -17.91 19.52 -14.08
C LEU A 83 -18.31 20.24 -15.36
N GLN A 84 -18.10 21.56 -15.43
CA GLN A 84 -18.34 22.35 -16.63
C GLN A 84 -17.37 21.99 -17.77
N PHE A 85 -16.10 21.72 -17.45
CA PHE A 85 -15.10 21.24 -18.40
C PHE A 85 -15.46 19.85 -18.95
N LEU A 86 -15.71 18.85 -18.11
CA LEU A 86 -16.14 17.52 -18.54
C LEU A 86 -17.45 17.55 -19.33
N LYS A 87 -18.37 18.47 -19.00
CA LYS A 87 -19.59 18.71 -19.79
C LYS A 87 -19.31 19.32 -21.16
N SER A 88 -18.21 20.06 -21.32
CA SER A 88 -17.85 20.75 -22.57
C SER A 88 -16.79 20.02 -23.40
N ASP A 89 -16.08 19.03 -22.81
CA ASP A 89 -15.10 18.22 -23.51
C ASP A 89 -15.77 17.22 -24.46
N ARG A 90 -15.50 17.40 -25.75
CA ARG A 90 -16.06 16.57 -26.84
C ARG A 90 -15.08 15.52 -27.34
N ARG A 91 -13.90 15.39 -26.73
CA ARG A 91 -12.90 14.42 -27.14
C ARG A 91 -13.37 12.99 -26.81
N THR A 92 -12.78 12.04 -27.53
CA THR A 92 -13.00 10.60 -27.37
C THR A 92 -11.80 9.93 -26.70
N ALA A 93 -12.00 8.72 -26.19
CA ALA A 93 -10.96 7.89 -25.60
C ALA A 93 -9.76 7.74 -26.55
N ALA A 94 -9.99 7.51 -27.85
CA ALA A 94 -8.93 7.40 -28.85
C ALA A 94 -8.06 8.66 -28.97
N GLN A 95 -8.60 9.84 -28.66
CA GLN A 95 -7.88 11.11 -28.78
C GLN A 95 -7.05 11.46 -27.55
N ILE A 96 -7.30 10.79 -26.41
CA ILE A 96 -6.61 11.06 -25.15
C ILE A 96 -5.83 9.87 -24.61
N MET A 97 -6.05 8.66 -25.13
CA MET A 97 -5.35 7.46 -24.69
C MET A 97 -3.85 7.53 -24.98
N VAL A 98 -3.07 6.95 -24.08
CA VAL A 98 -1.70 6.58 -24.37
C VAL A 98 -1.73 5.35 -25.28
N SER A 99 -1.17 5.49 -26.47
CA SER A 99 -1.13 4.45 -27.50
C SER A 99 0.21 4.49 -28.26
N PRO A 100 0.81 3.33 -28.60
CA PRO A 100 0.36 1.99 -28.23
C PRO A 100 0.53 1.74 -26.72
N VAL A 101 -0.42 1.02 -26.12
CA VAL A 101 -0.30 0.61 -24.72
C VAL A 101 0.71 -0.53 -24.61
N LEU A 102 1.59 -0.45 -23.63
CA LEU A 102 2.49 -1.53 -23.29
C LEU A 102 1.72 -2.60 -22.53
N THR A 103 1.89 -3.86 -22.90
CA THR A 103 1.14 -5.00 -22.36
C THR A 103 2.06 -6.16 -22.04
N VAL A 104 1.60 -7.08 -21.21
CA VAL A 104 2.31 -8.34 -20.88
C VAL A 104 1.44 -9.55 -21.17
N ASP A 105 2.06 -10.70 -21.37
CA ASP A 105 1.35 -11.97 -21.42
C ASP A 105 1.01 -12.47 -20.01
N GLU A 106 -0.07 -13.25 -19.87
CA GLU A 106 -0.54 -13.78 -18.60
C GLU A 106 0.47 -14.71 -17.89
N ASP A 107 1.37 -15.31 -18.66
CA ASP A 107 2.40 -16.22 -18.14
C ASP A 107 3.70 -15.50 -17.76
N LEU A 108 3.79 -14.17 -17.96
CA LEU A 108 5.00 -13.41 -17.64
C LEU A 108 5.30 -13.45 -16.13
N PRO A 109 6.56 -13.74 -15.72
CA PRO A 109 6.95 -13.73 -14.32
C PRO A 109 6.77 -12.36 -13.66
N ILE A 110 6.34 -12.34 -12.40
CA ILE A 110 6.11 -11.10 -11.65
C ILE A 110 7.35 -10.23 -11.52
N ALA A 111 8.54 -10.83 -11.37
CA ALA A 111 9.79 -10.07 -11.28
C ALA A 111 10.01 -9.23 -12.55
N GLU A 112 9.78 -9.83 -13.72
CA GLU A 112 9.89 -9.13 -15.00
C GLU A 112 8.82 -8.04 -15.15
N ILE A 113 7.60 -8.27 -14.63
CA ILE A 113 6.58 -7.22 -14.57
C ILE A 113 7.01 -6.07 -13.66
N ALA A 114 7.61 -6.36 -12.49
CA ALA A 114 8.09 -5.35 -11.57
C ALA A 114 9.18 -4.47 -12.21
N ASP A 115 10.15 -5.10 -12.88
CA ASP A 115 11.21 -4.43 -13.62
C ASP A 115 10.62 -3.57 -14.75
N LEU A 116 9.66 -4.11 -15.50
CA LEU A 116 8.95 -3.39 -16.56
C LEU A 116 8.23 -2.15 -16.03
N LEU A 117 7.49 -2.27 -14.92
CA LEU A 117 6.80 -1.15 -14.29
C LEU A 117 7.78 -0.08 -13.76
N TYR A 118 8.95 -0.51 -13.28
CA TYR A 118 10.01 0.36 -12.79
C TYR A 118 10.70 1.11 -13.95
N GLU A 119 11.27 0.37 -14.90
CA GLU A 119 12.05 0.91 -16.02
C GLU A 119 11.24 1.81 -16.94
N LYS A 120 9.99 1.43 -17.22
CA LYS A 120 9.11 2.22 -18.09
C LYS A 120 8.39 3.35 -17.34
N ASN A 121 8.64 3.47 -16.04
CA ASN A 121 7.99 4.43 -15.14
C ASN A 121 6.45 4.44 -15.27
N ILE A 122 5.86 3.26 -15.41
CA ILE A 122 4.40 3.08 -15.50
C ILE A 122 3.86 2.47 -14.21
N LYS A 123 2.64 2.86 -13.85
CA LYS A 123 2.00 2.43 -12.59
C LYS A 123 1.33 1.07 -12.70
N ARG A 124 0.97 0.66 -13.91
CA ARG A 124 0.26 -0.60 -14.19
C ARG A 124 0.45 -1.02 -15.64
N VAL A 125 0.16 -2.29 -15.90
CA VAL A 125 0.24 -2.89 -17.23
C VAL A 125 -0.95 -3.82 -17.48
N PRO A 126 -1.66 -3.70 -18.63
CA PRO A 126 -2.66 -4.68 -19.04
C PRO A 126 -2.02 -6.04 -19.34
N VAL A 127 -2.70 -7.10 -18.91
CA VAL A 127 -2.33 -8.50 -19.12
C VAL A 127 -3.19 -9.07 -20.24
N LEU A 128 -2.55 -9.74 -21.19
CA LEU A 128 -3.20 -10.34 -22.34
C LEU A 128 -3.24 -11.86 -22.24
N ARG A 129 -4.33 -12.44 -22.74
CA ARG A 129 -4.45 -13.87 -23.08
C ARG A 129 -5.03 -13.96 -24.47
N ALA A 130 -4.31 -14.63 -25.38
CA ALA A 130 -4.70 -14.74 -26.79
C ALA A 130 -5.05 -13.38 -27.44
N GLY A 131 -4.24 -12.35 -27.17
CA GLY A 131 -4.39 -11.01 -27.73
C GLY A 131 -5.49 -10.14 -27.12
N ARG A 132 -6.23 -10.64 -26.12
CA ARG A 132 -7.29 -9.88 -25.44
C ARG A 132 -6.89 -9.50 -24.04
N VAL A 133 -7.32 -8.32 -23.58
CA VAL A 133 -7.13 -7.90 -22.18
C VAL A 133 -7.92 -8.85 -21.28
N VAL A 134 -7.24 -9.49 -20.32
CA VAL A 134 -7.84 -10.40 -19.32
C VAL A 134 -7.54 -9.99 -17.88
N GLY A 135 -6.64 -9.03 -17.70
CA GLY A 135 -6.32 -8.51 -16.37
C GLY A 135 -5.50 -7.24 -16.42
N ILE A 136 -5.25 -6.68 -15.25
CA ILE A 136 -4.30 -5.58 -15.05
C ILE A 136 -3.43 -5.93 -13.84
N VAL A 137 -2.14 -5.70 -13.97
CA VAL A 137 -1.19 -5.76 -12.84
C VAL A 137 -0.72 -4.34 -12.55
N SER A 138 -1.00 -3.85 -11.35
CA SER A 138 -0.49 -2.59 -10.84
C SER A 138 0.66 -2.80 -9.86
N ARG A 139 1.45 -1.73 -9.60
CA ARG A 139 2.46 -1.77 -8.52
C ARG A 139 1.84 -2.16 -7.16
N ALA A 140 0.58 -1.77 -6.90
CA ALA A 140 -0.12 -2.14 -5.68
C ALA A 140 -0.41 -3.64 -5.60
N ASP A 141 -0.73 -4.28 -6.73
CA ASP A 141 -0.96 -5.73 -6.78
C ASP A 141 0.35 -6.50 -6.53
N LEU A 142 1.47 -5.99 -7.06
CA LEU A 142 2.79 -6.55 -6.75
C LEU A 142 3.15 -6.41 -5.26
N LEU A 143 2.86 -5.27 -4.64
CA LEU A 143 3.10 -5.06 -3.21
C LEU A 143 2.24 -5.98 -2.33
N LYS A 144 0.96 -6.17 -2.67
CA LYS A 144 0.08 -7.13 -1.96
C LYS A 144 0.66 -8.55 -1.99
N THR A 145 1.36 -8.93 -3.05
CA THR A 145 1.95 -10.28 -3.18
C THR A 145 3.21 -10.46 -2.33
N LEU A 146 3.99 -9.40 -2.14
CA LEU A 146 5.15 -9.39 -1.25
C LEU A 146 4.75 -9.39 0.24
N ALA A 147 3.58 -8.84 0.56
CA ALA A 147 3.04 -8.82 1.93
C ALA A 147 2.51 -10.19 2.41
N GLY A 148 2.45 -11.21 1.55
CA GLY A 148 1.93 -12.55 1.88
C GLY A 148 0.40 -12.58 2.07
N PRO A 149 -0.23 -13.77 2.06
CA PRO A 149 -1.69 -13.88 2.14
C PRO A 149 -2.19 -13.64 3.58
N ALA A 150 -2.67 -12.44 3.86
CA ALA A 150 -3.70 -12.25 4.87
C ALA A 150 -5.08 -12.34 4.18
N HIS A 151 -5.74 -13.48 4.41
CA HIS A 151 -7.17 -13.75 4.25
C HIS A 151 -7.82 -13.56 2.86
N THR A 152 -7.82 -14.63 2.06
CA THR A 152 -9.04 -15.11 1.38
C THR A 152 -9.02 -16.65 1.24
N GLY A 153 -10.03 -17.33 1.80
CA GLY A 153 -10.53 -18.62 1.29
C GLY A 153 -9.97 -19.93 1.87
N SER A 154 -10.84 -20.62 2.60
CA SER A 154 -10.99 -22.10 2.71
C SER A 154 -9.87 -22.92 3.37
N ARG A 155 -10.11 -23.33 4.62
CA ARG A 155 -9.48 -24.48 5.27
C ARG A 155 -10.22 -25.76 4.90
N ASP A 156 -9.47 -26.79 4.49
CA ASP A 156 -9.52 -28.18 4.96
C ASP A 156 -8.71 -29.10 4.00
N PRO A 157 -8.29 -30.32 4.40
CA PRO A 157 -7.00 -30.60 5.03
C PRO A 157 -6.07 -31.38 4.08
N VAL A 158 -4.77 -31.29 4.34
CA VAL A 158 -3.74 -32.02 3.59
C VAL A 158 -3.79 -33.52 3.92
N HIS A 159 -4.05 -34.35 2.92
CA HIS A 159 -3.49 -35.69 2.78
C HIS A 159 -2.48 -35.65 1.63
N ASP A 160 -1.27 -36.19 1.83
CA ASP A 160 -0.69 -37.16 0.88
C ASP A 160 0.61 -37.79 1.44
N ASP A 161 0.80 -39.02 0.97
CA ASP A 161 1.63 -40.12 1.37
C ASP A 161 3.06 -40.10 0.78
N GLY A 162 3.95 -40.89 1.41
CA GLY A 162 5.00 -41.67 0.73
C GLY A 162 6.33 -40.97 0.40
N HIS A 163 7.47 -41.41 0.96
CA HIS A 163 8.36 -42.51 0.48
C HIS A 163 9.55 -41.99 -0.39
N LEU A 164 10.85 -42.30 -0.24
CA LEU A 164 11.65 -43.54 0.00
C LEU A 164 13.14 -43.16 0.34
N ARG A 165 13.79 -43.74 1.39
CA ARG A 165 14.85 -44.84 1.42
C ARG A 165 16.28 -44.50 0.92
N PRO A 166 17.33 -45.33 1.17
CA PRO A 166 17.77 -46.10 2.37
C PRO A 166 19.32 -46.04 2.59
N VAL A 167 19.92 -46.73 3.60
CA VAL A 167 21.15 -47.58 3.48
C VAL A 167 21.36 -48.48 4.74
N ALA A 168 21.49 -49.80 4.47
CA ALA A 168 22.22 -50.93 5.10
C ALA A 168 22.44 -51.00 6.64
N SER A 169 21.97 -52.04 7.35
CA SER A 169 22.38 -53.48 7.40
C SER A 169 23.47 -53.75 8.45
N ASP A 170 23.10 -54.40 9.56
CA ASP A 170 23.58 -55.76 9.84
C ASP A 170 23.11 -56.33 11.20
N LYS A 171 22.72 -57.61 11.12
CA LYS A 171 22.70 -58.67 12.16
C LYS A 171 21.51 -58.77 13.11
N LEU A 172 20.54 -59.54 12.61
CA LEU A 172 19.63 -60.40 13.37
C LEU A 172 20.38 -61.67 13.85
N GLU A 173 19.95 -62.16 15.02
CA GLU A 173 20.01 -63.54 15.53
C GLU A 173 21.28 -64.08 16.21
N ALA A 174 21.18 -64.14 17.55
CA ALA A 174 21.39 -65.36 18.33
C ALA A 174 20.43 -65.30 19.54
N LEU A 175 19.21 -65.83 19.42
CA LEU A 175 18.79 -67.15 19.90
C LEU A 175 19.27 -67.52 21.33
N SER A 176 18.32 -67.41 22.26
CA SER A 176 17.88 -68.51 23.14
C SER A 176 18.84 -69.01 24.24
N HIS A 177 18.73 -68.46 25.45
CA HIS A 177 17.98 -69.08 26.56
C HIS A 177 18.40 -68.57 27.96
N ARG A 178 17.35 -68.31 28.76
CA ARG A 178 17.23 -68.49 30.23
C ARG A 178 18.17 -67.68 31.15
N GLY A 179 17.55 -66.68 31.76
CA GLY A 179 17.87 -66.20 33.10
C GLY A 179 16.76 -65.26 33.56
N GLN A 180 15.75 -65.80 34.22
CA GLN A 180 14.70 -65.02 34.86
C GLN A 180 15.31 -64.04 35.88
N VAL A 181 15.08 -62.75 35.68
CA VAL A 181 15.02 -61.78 36.77
C VAL A 181 13.73 -61.00 36.53
N ALA A 182 12.81 -61.05 37.50
CA ALA A 182 11.57 -60.29 37.44
C ALA A 182 11.89 -58.81 37.21
N PRO A 183 11.12 -58.08 36.38
CA PRO A 183 11.31 -56.64 36.28
C PRO A 183 11.06 -56.05 37.67
N PRO A 184 11.89 -55.11 38.16
CA PRO A 184 11.45 -54.26 39.25
C PRO A 184 10.13 -53.60 38.79
N PRO A 185 9.18 -53.33 39.70
CA PRO A 185 7.99 -52.57 39.34
C PRO A 185 8.46 -51.29 38.64
N PRO A 186 7.67 -50.73 37.70
CA PRO A 186 8.02 -49.45 37.12
C PRO A 186 8.26 -48.51 38.30
N HIS A 187 9.51 -48.13 38.52
CA HIS A 187 9.77 -46.83 39.08
C HIS A 187 9.07 -45.93 38.09
N GLU A 188 7.89 -45.45 38.48
CA GLU A 188 7.36 -44.20 37.99
C GLU A 188 8.59 -43.32 37.82
N ALA A 189 8.95 -43.04 36.57
CA ALA A 189 9.85 -41.96 36.29
C ALA A 189 9.10 -40.76 36.85
N ALA A 190 9.33 -40.48 38.14
CA ALA A 190 9.21 -39.16 38.67
C ALA A 190 9.95 -38.34 37.63
N THR A 191 9.18 -37.56 36.87
CA THR A 191 9.72 -36.46 36.09
C THR A 191 10.50 -35.67 37.12
N ASP A 192 11.81 -35.93 37.18
CA ASP A 192 12.66 -35.34 38.18
C ASP A 192 12.61 -33.85 37.86
N GLU A 193 11.78 -33.15 38.60
CA GLU A 193 11.38 -31.76 38.39
C GLU A 193 12.63 -30.87 38.40
N PHE A 194 13.68 -31.35 39.04
CA PHE A 194 14.98 -30.71 39.14
C PHE A 194 16.03 -31.24 38.15
N SER A 195 15.63 -32.05 37.16
CA SER A 195 16.54 -32.54 36.12
C SER A 195 16.87 -31.46 35.10
N ALA A 196 18.05 -31.55 34.49
CA ALA A 196 18.46 -30.64 33.42
C ALA A 196 17.46 -30.61 32.25
N ALA A 197 16.81 -31.74 31.94
CA ALA A 197 15.78 -31.82 30.90
C ALA A 197 14.50 -31.06 31.29
N ALA A 198 14.09 -31.10 32.57
CA ALA A 198 12.95 -30.33 33.07
C ALA A 198 13.22 -28.82 33.02
N PHE A 199 14.41 -28.37 33.44
CA PHE A 199 14.80 -26.96 33.33
C PHE A 199 14.93 -26.48 31.86
N GLN A 200 15.46 -27.32 30.96
CA GLN A 200 15.51 -27.00 29.52
C GLN A 200 14.10 -26.86 28.91
N ALA A 201 13.17 -27.74 29.30
CA ALA A 201 11.77 -27.65 28.87
C ALA A 201 11.11 -26.35 29.33
N LEU A 202 11.34 -25.94 30.59
CA LEU A 202 10.86 -24.65 31.11
C LEU A 202 11.46 -23.44 30.36
N GLY A 203 12.74 -23.50 30.01
CA GLY A 203 13.40 -22.46 29.21
C GLY A 203 12.77 -22.30 27.82
N ILE A 204 12.55 -23.42 27.12
CA ILE A 204 11.89 -23.43 25.80
C ILE A 204 10.44 -22.92 25.90
N GLU A 205 9.71 -23.31 26.95
CA GLU A 205 8.33 -22.87 27.17
C GLU A 205 8.26 -21.36 27.45
N HIS A 206 9.20 -20.83 28.25
CA HIS A 206 9.31 -19.39 28.52
C HIS A 206 9.63 -18.60 27.25
N GLU A 207 10.65 -19.02 26.48
CA GLU A 207 11.01 -18.39 25.20
C GLU A 207 9.81 -18.37 24.23
N ARG A 208 9.08 -19.49 24.14
CA ARG A 208 7.89 -19.58 23.28
C ARG A 208 6.78 -18.64 23.75
N HIS A 209 6.54 -18.54 25.06
CA HIS A 209 5.55 -17.62 25.62
C HIS A 209 5.94 -16.16 25.42
N GLU A 210 7.23 -15.81 25.56
CA GLU A 210 7.74 -14.47 25.25
C GLU A 210 7.60 -14.13 23.76
N GLU A 211 7.89 -15.09 22.86
CA GLU A 211 7.68 -14.91 21.43
C GLU A 211 6.20 -14.73 21.07
N GLU A 212 5.31 -15.54 21.65
CA GLU A 212 3.86 -15.42 21.48
C GLU A 212 3.37 -14.04 21.97
N GLN A 213 3.82 -13.59 23.14
CA GLN A 213 3.49 -12.26 23.68
C GLN A 213 4.01 -11.13 22.78
N ARG A 214 5.25 -11.23 22.27
CA ARG A 214 5.83 -10.22 21.37
C ARG A 214 5.08 -10.16 20.05
N ARG A 215 4.69 -11.30 19.49
CA ARG A 215 3.88 -11.39 18.27
C ARG A 215 2.51 -10.77 18.48
N GLU A 216 1.85 -11.08 19.59
CA GLU A 216 0.54 -10.53 19.91
C GLU A 216 0.59 -9.02 20.14
N ALA A 217 1.61 -8.52 20.85
CA ALA A 217 1.80 -7.08 21.06
C ALA A 217 2.04 -6.35 19.73
N LYS A 218 2.86 -6.93 18.83
CA LYS A 218 3.09 -6.38 17.48
C LYS A 218 1.79 -6.34 16.68
N ARG A 219 0.99 -7.42 16.69
CA ARG A 219 -0.32 -7.49 16.01
C ARG A 219 -1.28 -6.40 16.52
N ILE A 220 -1.40 -6.24 17.84
CA ILE A 220 -2.27 -5.21 18.44
C ILE A 220 -1.80 -3.80 18.05
N ALA A 221 -0.48 -3.57 18.04
CA ALA A 221 0.10 -2.29 17.66
C ALA A 221 -0.17 -1.97 16.18
N GLU A 222 0.02 -2.94 15.28
CA GLU A 222 -0.27 -2.81 13.84
C GLU A 222 -1.76 -2.58 13.58
N GLU A 223 -2.66 -3.33 14.24
CA GLU A 223 -4.10 -3.11 14.12
C GLU A 223 -4.53 -1.72 14.60
N LYS A 224 -3.93 -1.25 15.70
CA LYS A 224 -4.17 0.11 16.20
C LYS A 224 -3.66 1.16 15.21
N HIS A 225 -2.47 0.96 14.67
CA HIS A 225 -1.86 1.84 13.68
C HIS A 225 -2.70 1.93 12.41
N HIS A 226 -3.11 0.79 11.87
CA HIS A 226 -3.96 0.71 10.69
C HIS A 226 -5.35 1.37 10.91
N ARG A 227 -5.93 1.17 12.10
CA ARG A 227 -7.20 1.83 12.48
C ARG A 227 -7.03 3.35 12.56
N GLN A 228 -5.94 3.81 13.15
CA GLN A 228 -5.63 5.24 13.23
C GLN A 228 -5.43 5.83 11.82
N ALA A 229 -4.69 5.14 10.95
CA ALA A 229 -4.51 5.55 9.56
C ALA A 229 -5.85 5.67 8.82
N SER A 230 -6.72 4.66 8.96
CA SER A 230 -8.06 4.64 8.36
C SER A 230 -8.94 5.80 8.85
N GLN A 231 -8.91 6.09 10.16
CA GLN A 231 -9.64 7.21 10.75
C GLN A 231 -9.13 8.55 10.22
N MET A 232 -7.82 8.73 10.11
CA MET A 232 -7.23 9.97 9.61
C MET A 232 -7.41 10.15 8.10
N LEU A 233 -7.53 9.05 7.35
CA LEU A 233 -7.88 9.07 5.93
C LEU A 233 -9.31 9.61 5.71
N ALA A 234 -10.26 9.18 6.55
CA ALA A 234 -11.65 9.60 6.51
C ALA A 234 -11.89 10.96 7.21
N ALA A 235 -10.94 11.45 8.00
CA ALA A 235 -11.07 12.71 8.72
C ALA A 235 -10.73 13.90 7.82
N HIS A 236 -11.53 14.95 7.92
CA HIS A 236 -11.30 16.23 7.23
C HIS A 236 -10.85 17.32 8.20
N LEU A 237 -10.11 18.29 7.67
CA LEU A 237 -9.71 19.48 8.43
C LEU A 237 -10.92 20.41 8.63
N THR A 238 -11.36 20.56 9.88
CA THR A 238 -12.38 21.54 10.25
C THR A 238 -11.78 22.93 10.48
N ASP A 239 -12.59 23.97 10.39
CA ASP A 239 -12.18 25.34 10.72
C ASP A 239 -11.69 25.46 12.16
N GLU A 240 -12.38 24.83 13.11
CA GLU A 240 -11.97 24.82 14.53
C GLU A 240 -10.60 24.16 14.72
N ALA A 241 -10.36 23.03 14.06
CA ALA A 241 -9.07 22.33 14.14
C ALA A 241 -7.95 23.18 13.52
N TRP A 242 -8.22 23.86 12.40
CA TRP A 242 -7.25 24.75 11.77
C TRP A 242 -6.93 25.97 12.64
N GLU A 243 -7.95 26.64 13.18
CA GLU A 243 -7.77 27.76 14.11
C GLU A 243 -6.94 27.34 15.32
N HIS A 244 -7.20 26.15 15.87
CA HIS A 244 -6.44 25.60 16.97
C HIS A 244 -4.96 25.36 16.60
N MET A 245 -4.70 24.77 15.43
CA MET A 245 -3.34 24.59 14.92
C MET A 245 -2.61 25.93 14.75
N MET A 246 -3.28 26.95 14.21
CA MET A 246 -2.71 28.29 14.02
C MET A 246 -2.44 29.00 15.35
N HIS A 247 -3.33 28.83 16.33
CA HIS A 247 -3.11 29.33 17.69
C HIS A 247 -1.85 28.74 18.31
N ASN A 248 -1.67 27.42 18.19
CA ASN A 248 -0.49 26.74 18.70
C ASN A 248 0.78 27.14 17.96
N ALA A 249 0.74 27.24 16.62
CA ALA A 249 1.86 27.72 15.82
C ALA A 249 2.30 29.13 16.25
N ARG A 250 1.33 30.04 16.48
CA ARG A 250 1.60 31.39 16.99
C ARG A 250 2.23 31.37 18.38
N ALA A 251 1.77 30.50 19.27
CA ALA A 251 2.35 30.35 20.60
C ALA A 251 3.80 29.85 20.55
N MET A 252 4.15 28.98 19.59
CA MET A 252 5.52 28.52 19.36
C MET A 252 6.40 29.64 18.79
N ALA A 253 5.89 30.41 17.82
CA ALA A 253 6.59 31.59 17.32
C ALA A 253 6.89 32.63 18.42
N GLN A 254 5.96 32.83 19.36
CA GLN A 254 6.18 33.70 20.54
C GLN A 254 7.28 33.22 21.47
N LYS A 255 7.56 31.91 21.48
CA LYS A 255 8.66 31.30 22.23
C LYS A 255 10.00 31.36 21.49
N GLY A 256 10.03 31.90 20.27
CA GLY A 256 11.23 31.99 19.44
C GLY A 256 11.48 30.77 18.56
N GLU A 257 10.53 29.84 18.47
CA GLU A 257 10.65 28.69 17.58
C GLU A 257 10.47 29.10 16.11
N ALA A 258 11.13 28.36 15.21
CA ALA A 258 11.15 28.62 13.78
C ALA A 258 10.09 27.84 12.98
N ASP A 259 9.62 26.73 13.55
CA ASP A 259 8.62 25.85 12.96
C ASP A 259 7.66 25.27 13.99
N TYR A 260 6.59 24.62 13.51
CA TYR A 260 5.63 23.88 14.32
C TYR A 260 5.08 22.69 13.55
N LEU A 261 5.03 21.54 14.23
CA LEU A 261 4.42 20.31 13.72
C LEU A 261 2.89 20.45 13.74
N LEU A 262 2.30 20.66 12.57
CA LEU A 262 0.85 20.74 12.39
C LEU A 262 0.18 19.38 12.53
N LEU A 263 0.78 18.36 11.93
CA LEU A 263 0.21 17.01 11.91
C LEU A 263 1.32 15.96 11.85
N ARG A 264 1.21 14.97 12.72
CA ARG A 264 1.93 13.69 12.62
C ARG A 264 0.94 12.62 12.19
N PHE A 265 1.27 11.86 11.15
CA PHE A 265 0.36 10.86 10.59
C PHE A 265 1.12 9.69 9.96
N PRO A 266 0.50 8.49 9.88
CA PRO A 266 1.12 7.33 9.24
C PRO A 266 1.48 7.56 7.77
N ALA A 267 2.64 7.10 7.31
CA ALA A 267 3.02 7.17 5.91
C ALA A 267 2.03 6.48 4.97
N GLU A 268 1.21 5.56 5.47
CA GLU A 268 0.09 4.92 4.78
C GLU A 268 -0.90 5.92 4.16
N LEU A 269 -1.05 7.11 4.75
CA LEU A 269 -1.89 8.16 4.17
C LEU A 269 -1.28 8.73 2.87
N CYS A 270 0.02 8.59 2.65
CA CYS A 270 0.60 8.89 1.35
C CYS A 270 0.29 7.77 0.35
N THR A 271 -0.11 8.11 -0.87
CA THR A 271 -0.32 7.13 -1.96
C THR A 271 0.93 6.33 -2.30
N ASP A 272 2.10 6.85 -1.96
CA ASP A 272 3.41 6.22 -2.15
C ASP A 272 4.08 5.79 -0.85
N HIS A 273 3.32 5.70 0.26
CA HIS A 273 3.80 5.26 1.57
C HIS A 273 5.01 6.07 2.08
N GLY A 274 4.99 7.38 1.87
CA GLY A 274 6.00 8.30 2.41
C GLY A 274 7.32 8.33 1.64
N ARG A 275 7.43 7.62 0.52
CA ARG A 275 8.67 7.55 -0.27
C ARG A 275 9.11 8.93 -0.76
N ALA A 276 8.21 9.72 -1.34
CA ALA A 276 8.51 11.06 -1.84
C ALA A 276 9.02 11.99 -0.74
N VAL A 277 8.50 11.85 0.48
CA VAL A 277 8.99 12.59 1.66
C VAL A 277 10.39 12.13 2.07
N ASN A 278 10.68 10.84 1.97
CA ASN A 278 11.98 10.26 2.32
C ASN A 278 13.10 10.65 1.33
N VAL A 279 12.80 10.83 0.04
CA VAL A 279 13.78 11.19 -1.01
C VAL A 279 13.73 12.68 -1.41
N PRO A 280 13.49 13.57 -0.43
CA PRO A 280 12.94 14.94 -0.57
C PRO A 280 12.46 15.33 -1.98
N ASP A 281 11.53 14.55 -2.54
CA ASP A 281 10.97 14.79 -3.88
C ASP A 281 10.05 16.02 -3.83
N PRO A 282 10.28 17.08 -4.62
CA PRO A 282 9.41 18.26 -4.63
C PRO A 282 7.93 17.96 -4.87
N GLU A 283 7.61 16.82 -5.50
CA GLU A 283 6.25 16.38 -5.80
C GLU A 283 5.57 15.62 -4.63
N TRP A 284 6.23 15.46 -3.48
CA TRP A 284 5.67 14.81 -2.29
C TRP A 284 4.27 15.28 -1.89
N PRO A 285 3.85 16.55 -2.08
CA PRO A 285 2.50 16.95 -1.72
C PRO A 285 1.41 16.20 -2.49
N SER A 286 1.70 15.77 -3.73
CA SER A 286 0.75 15.00 -4.55
C SER A 286 0.42 13.63 -3.97
N THR A 287 1.20 13.16 -2.99
CA THR A 287 1.00 11.84 -2.41
C THR A 287 0.07 11.87 -1.20
N LEU A 288 -0.14 13.02 -0.57
CA LEU A 288 -0.96 13.16 0.64
C LEU A 288 -2.41 12.70 0.44
N ARG A 289 -3.06 12.23 1.50
CA ARG A 289 -4.50 11.92 1.52
C ARG A 289 -5.13 12.33 2.85
N GLY A 290 -6.46 12.40 2.88
CA GLY A 290 -7.24 12.76 4.06
C GLY A 290 -6.83 14.11 4.65
N MET A 291 -6.87 14.21 5.98
CA MET A 291 -6.53 15.43 6.72
C MET A 291 -5.18 16.04 6.35
N ALA A 292 -4.17 15.23 5.99
CA ALA A 292 -2.86 15.75 5.61
C ALA A 292 -2.91 16.52 4.28
N ALA A 293 -3.73 16.07 3.34
CA ALA A 293 -3.98 16.79 2.08
C ALA A 293 -4.75 18.09 2.34
N ASP A 294 -5.77 18.07 3.21
CA ASP A 294 -6.54 19.26 3.56
C ASP A 294 -5.64 20.36 4.18
N ILE A 295 -4.74 19.99 5.09
CA ILE A 295 -3.75 20.91 5.68
C ILE A 295 -2.86 21.53 4.60
N TYR A 296 -2.38 20.72 3.65
CA TYR A 296 -1.55 21.22 2.56
C TYR A 296 -2.31 22.24 1.70
N LEU A 297 -3.54 21.92 1.29
CA LEU A 297 -4.37 22.80 0.47
C LEU A 297 -4.69 24.11 1.19
N ARG A 298 -5.03 24.02 2.49
CA ARG A 298 -5.33 25.20 3.30
C ARG A 298 -4.11 26.07 3.53
N TRP A 299 -2.95 25.49 3.84
CA TRP A 299 -1.68 26.22 3.90
C TRP A 299 -1.37 26.90 2.56
N LYS A 300 -1.52 26.20 1.42
CA LYS A 300 -1.24 26.72 0.08
C LYS A 300 -2.09 27.94 -0.24
N SER A 301 -3.35 27.93 0.17
CA SER A 301 -4.31 29.04 -0.03
C SER A 301 -4.07 30.19 0.95
N GLU A 302 -3.97 29.90 2.25
CA GLU A 302 -4.06 30.92 3.31
C GLU A 302 -2.69 31.42 3.78
N LEU A 303 -1.65 30.58 3.79
CA LEU A 303 -0.39 30.90 4.49
C LEU A 303 0.78 31.12 3.52
N ARG A 304 0.85 30.34 2.43
CA ARG A 304 1.90 30.47 1.42
C ARG A 304 2.02 31.90 0.85
N PRO A 305 0.93 32.65 0.57
CA PRO A 305 1.02 34.04 0.10
C PRO A 305 1.69 34.99 1.11
N HIS A 306 1.69 34.63 2.39
CA HIS A 306 2.28 35.40 3.48
C HIS A 306 3.70 34.96 3.84
N GLY A 307 4.32 34.10 3.03
CA GLY A 307 5.72 33.71 3.19
C GLY A 307 5.98 32.53 4.13
N PHE A 308 4.93 31.85 4.60
CA PHE A 308 5.08 30.60 5.34
C PHE A 308 5.47 29.46 4.40
N THR A 309 6.32 28.54 4.86
CA THR A 309 6.68 27.33 4.12
C THR A 309 6.20 26.08 4.84
N LEU A 310 5.72 25.09 4.09
CA LEU A 310 5.32 23.79 4.61
C LEU A 310 6.30 22.72 4.15
N THR A 311 6.78 21.90 5.08
CA THR A 311 7.73 20.81 4.82
C THR A 311 7.23 19.51 5.43
N ALA A 312 7.43 18.39 4.74
CA ALA A 312 7.22 17.06 5.31
C ALA A 312 8.55 16.40 5.67
N ARG A 313 8.58 15.63 6.77
CA ARG A 313 9.73 14.84 7.20
C ARG A 313 9.27 13.49 7.74
N VAL A 314 10.00 12.42 7.46
CA VAL A 314 9.79 11.13 8.13
C VAL A 314 10.21 11.28 9.60
N VAL A 315 9.32 10.91 10.52
CA VAL A 315 9.50 11.06 11.97
C VAL A 315 10.13 9.81 12.57
N ASP A 316 9.80 8.64 12.06
CA ASP A 316 10.38 7.37 12.51
C ASP A 316 10.49 6.32 11.37
N PHE A 317 11.30 5.29 11.64
CA PHE A 317 11.64 4.22 10.70
C PHE A 317 11.44 2.83 11.32
N PRO A 318 10.20 2.40 11.63
CA PRO A 318 9.94 1.05 12.11
C PRO A 318 10.42 0.02 11.08
N ASP A 319 11.20 -0.97 11.54
CA ASP A 319 11.78 -2.03 10.71
C ASP A 319 12.55 -1.51 9.46
N GLY A 320 13.07 -0.28 9.51
CA GLY A 320 13.85 0.34 8.42
C GLY A 320 13.03 0.96 7.29
N ILE A 321 11.71 1.06 7.44
CA ILE A 321 10.76 1.61 6.46
C ILE A 321 10.19 2.93 7.02
N PRO A 322 9.88 3.95 6.18
CA PRO A 322 9.20 5.15 6.67
C PRO A 322 7.90 4.83 7.43
N GLY A 323 7.82 5.24 8.70
CA GLY A 323 6.66 5.08 9.56
C GLY A 323 5.81 6.34 9.56
N ASP A 324 5.88 7.15 10.61
CA ASP A 324 5.12 8.39 10.67
C ASP A 324 5.77 9.53 9.87
N ILE A 325 4.94 10.39 9.30
CA ILE A 325 5.30 11.62 8.60
C ILE A 325 4.81 12.81 9.42
N GLY A 326 5.66 13.84 9.52
CA GLY A 326 5.33 15.12 10.14
C GLY A 326 5.21 16.23 9.10
N LEU A 327 4.10 16.99 9.13
CA LEU A 327 3.93 18.25 8.41
C LEU A 327 4.31 19.42 9.31
N PHE A 328 5.32 20.18 8.90
CA PHE A 328 5.87 21.31 9.65
C PHE A 328 5.59 22.62 8.93
N LEU A 329 4.91 23.54 9.62
CA LEU A 329 4.78 24.93 9.22
C LEU A 329 6.02 25.69 9.67
N ASN A 330 6.66 26.44 8.78
CA ASN A 330 7.87 27.20 9.07
C ASN A 330 7.66 28.68 8.74
N TRP A 331 8.32 29.56 9.49
CA TRP A 331 8.26 31.03 9.35
C TRP A 331 9.60 31.72 9.59
N ALA A 332 10.71 30.99 9.59
CA ALA A 332 12.05 31.57 9.70
C ALA A 332 12.39 32.42 8.46
N LYS A 333 13.02 33.58 8.68
CA LYS A 333 13.47 34.50 7.63
C LYS A 333 14.46 33.81 6.69
N LYS A 334 14.35 34.10 5.39
CA LYS A 334 15.48 33.94 4.46
C LYS A 334 16.67 34.72 5.01
N GLU A 335 17.82 34.05 5.18
CA GLU A 335 19.09 34.75 5.30
C GLU A 335 19.35 35.51 3.98
N ASP A 336 19.65 36.80 4.10
CA ASP A 336 19.95 37.73 3.00
C ASP A 336 21.24 37.40 2.25
#